data_AF-A0A3D4ZLY9-F1
#
_entry.id   AF-A0A3D4ZLY9-F1
#
_cell.length_a   1.000
_cell.length_b   1.000
_cell.length_c   1.000
_cell.angle_alpha   90.00
_cell.angle_beta   90.00
_cell.angle_gamma   90.00
#
_symmetry.space_group_name_H-M   'P 1'
#
loop_
_entity.id
_entity.type
_entity.pdbx_description
1 polymer ?
#
loop_
_entity_poly.entity_id
_entity_poly.type
_entity_poly.pdbx_seq_one_letter_code
_entity_poly.pdbx_strand_id
1 'polypeptide(L)' 'MAVQIMSVAPGSPADRAGIRPGEMLLEINQNPIEDILDYQFYMTDRKLKINLLGIDQAARQVTVRKDEY' A
#
# COMPACT_ATOMS: atom_id res chain seq x y z
N MET A 1 -14.38 0.94 0.31
CA MET A 1 -14.12 0.43 -1.05
C MET A 1 -12.61 0.26 -1.23
N ALA A 2 -12.13 -0.82 -1.84
CA ALA A 2 -10.68 -1.01 -2.07
C ALA A 2 -10.13 -0.01 -3.11
N VAL A 3 -8.89 0.44 -2.93
CA VAL A 3 -8.27 1.46 -3.80
C VAL A 3 -7.30 0.78 -4.78
N GLN A 4 -7.49 0.97 -6.08
CA GLN A 4 -6.59 0.42 -7.09
C GLN A 4 -5.32 1.27 -7.23
N ILE A 5 -4.16 0.61 -7.22
CA ILE A 5 -2.87 1.24 -7.43
C ILE A 5 -2.68 1.48 -8.93
N MET A 6 -2.70 2.75 -9.33
CA MET A 6 -2.55 3.14 -10.73
C MET A 6 -1.09 3.12 -11.20
N SER A 7 -0.17 3.52 -10.33
CA SER A 7 1.26 3.64 -10.65
C SER A 7 2.10 3.64 -9.38
N VAL A 8 3.35 3.20 -9.50
CA VAL A 8 4.34 3.21 -8.42
C VAL A 8 5.57 3.93 -8.92
N ALA A 9 6.05 4.91 -8.17
CA ALA A 9 7.25 5.66 -8.54
C ALA A 9 8.51 4.80 -8.37
N PRO A 10 9.42 4.72 -9.37
CA PRO A 10 10.63 3.93 -9.27
C PRO A 10 11.55 4.43 -8.15
N GLY A 11 12.13 3.52 -7.38
CA GLY A 11 13.00 3.84 -6.24
C GLY A 11 12.26 4.32 -4.98
N SER A 12 10.93 4.47 -5.04
CA SER A 12 10.09 4.81 -3.88
C SER A 12 10.06 3.68 -2.85
N PRO A 13 9.67 3.97 -1.58
CA PRO A 13 9.43 2.94 -0.58
C PRO A 13 8.49 1.82 -1.05
N ALA A 14 7.48 2.16 -1.86
CA ALA A 14 6.52 1.20 -2.40
C ALA A 14 7.16 0.29 -3.46
N ASP A 15 7.97 0.85 -4.36
CA ASP A 15 8.73 0.09 -5.37
C ASP A 15 9.72 -0.88 -4.71
N ARG A 16 10.49 -0.40 -3.74
CA ARG A 16 11.42 -1.23 -2.95
C ARG A 16 10.71 -2.34 -2.17
N ALA A 17 9.46 -2.11 -1.77
CA ALA A 17 8.62 -3.11 -1.11
C ALA A 17 7.99 -4.11 -2.09
N GLY A 18 8.15 -3.93 -3.41
CA GLY A 18 7.63 -4.83 -4.43
C GLY A 18 6.16 -4.63 -4.77
N ILE A 19 5.61 -3.45 -4.48
CA ILE A 19 4.26 -3.04 -4.87
C ILE A 19 4.24 -2.81 -6.38
N ARG A 20 3.19 -3.30 -7.04
CA ARG A 20 3.03 -3.17 -8.48
C ARG A 20 1.75 -2.43 -8.85
N PRO A 21 1.76 -1.68 -9.95
CA PRO A 21 0.53 -1.13 -10.51
C PRO A 21 -0.43 -2.26 -10.90
N GLY A 22 -1.73 -2.01 -10.70
CA GLY A 22 -2.81 -2.98 -10.92
C GLY A 22 -3.22 -3.76 -9.67
N GLU A 23 -2.45 -3.71 -8.59
CA GLU A 23 -2.86 -4.28 -7.31
C GLU A 23 -3.90 -3.41 -6.61
N MET A 24 -4.76 -4.02 -5.78
CA MET A 24 -5.70 -3.28 -4.94
C MET A 24 -5.17 -3.18 -3.51
N LEU A 25 -5.15 -1.97 -2.99
CA LEU A 25 -4.92 -1.67 -1.59
C LEU A 25 -6.16 -2.04 -0.78
N LEU A 26 -6.01 -2.99 0.14
CA LEU A 26 -7.09 -3.43 1.03
C LEU A 26 -6.96 -2.78 2.41
N GLU A 27 -5.75 -2.79 2.98
CA GLU A 27 -5.53 -2.44 4.38
C GLU A 27 -4.17 -1.77 4.58
N ILE A 28 -4.08 -0.85 5.54
CA ILE A 28 -2.83 -0.27 6.06
C ILE A 28 -2.79 -0.44 7.58
N ASN A 29 -1.70 -0.98 8.09
CA ASN A 29 -1.45 -1.20 9.52
C ASN A 29 -2.58 -1.99 10.21
N GLN A 30 -3.15 -2.98 9.52
CA GLN A 30 -4.31 -3.77 9.98
C GLN A 30 -5.62 -2.99 10.07
N ASN A 31 -5.71 -1.83 9.42
CA ASN A 31 -6.93 -1.06 9.29
C ASN A 31 -7.40 -1.12 7.82
N PRO A 32 -8.66 -1.51 7.56
CA PRO A 32 -9.21 -1.50 6.21
C PRO A 32 -9.25 -0.06 5.67
N ILE A 33 -8.97 0.09 4.38
CA ILE A 33 -9.07 1.37 3.68
C ILE A 33 -10.41 1.40 2.96
N GLU A 34 -11.29 2.33 3.33
CA GLU A 34 -12.58 2.47 2.68
C GLU A 34 -12.63 3.68 1.75
N ASP A 35 -11.93 4.75 2.14
CA ASP A 35 -11.88 6.03 1.42
C ASP A 35 -10.49 6.67 1.44
N ILE A 36 -10.35 7.77 0.70
CA ILE A 36 -9.07 8.48 0.59
C ILE A 36 -8.61 9.11 1.92
N LEU A 37 -9.56 9.40 2.83
CA LEU A 37 -9.27 9.93 4.16
C LEU A 37 -8.53 8.90 5.03
N ASP A 38 -8.97 7.64 5.00
CA ASP A 38 -8.30 6.54 5.70
C ASP A 38 -6.86 6.39 5.21
N TYR A 39 -6.68 6.43 3.88
CA TYR A 39 -5.37 6.36 3.28
C TYR A 39 -4.44 7.46 3.81
N GLN A 40 -4.90 8.71 3.80
CA GLN A 40 -4.12 9.84 4.31
C GLN A 40 -3.78 9.70 5.80
N PHE A 41 -4.74 9.23 6.59
CA PHE A 41 -4.57 9.05 8.03
C PHE A 41 -3.54 7.96 8.35
N TYR A 42 -3.71 6.76 7.79
CA TYR A 42 -2.82 5.64 8.11
C TYR A 42 -1.45 5.75 7.49
N MET A 43 -1.28 6.55 6.43
CA MET A 43 0.02 6.79 5.82
C MET A 43 0.92 7.68 6.69
N THR A 44 0.47 8.19 7.85
CA THR A 44 1.30 9.02 8.74
C THR A 44 2.54 8.30 9.28
N ASP A 45 2.46 6.97 9.45
CA ASP A 45 3.55 6.16 10.01
C ASP A 45 4.76 6.02 9.08
N ARG A 46 5.95 5.90 9.70
CA ARG A 46 7.22 5.62 9.00
C ARG A 46 7.29 4.20 8.46
N LYS A 47 6.67 3.26 9.17
CA LYS A 47 6.60 1.85 8.79
C LYS A 47 5.15 1.47 8.62
N LEU A 48 4.81 1.04 7.42
CA LEU A 48 3.44 0.71 7.03
C LEU A 48 3.39 -0.77 6.65
N LYS A 49 2.50 -1.53 7.29
CA LYS A 49 2.13 -2.87 6.81
C LYS A 49 0.95 -2.72 5.87
N ILE A 50 1.15 -3.05 4.61
CA ILE A 50 0.14 -2.86 3.58
C ILE A 50 -0.34 -4.23 3.12
N ASN A 51 -1.66 -4.44 3.14
CA ASN A 51 -2.26 -5.63 2.57
C ASN A 51 -2.79 -5.31 1.16
N LEU A 52 -2.35 -6.12 0.19
CA LEU A 52 -2.58 -5.91 -1.23
C LEU A 52 -3.27 -7.13 -1.80
N LEU A 53 -4.21 -6.91 -2.71
CA LEU A 53 -4.74 -7.95 -3.59
C LEU A 53 -4.02 -7.89 -4.92
N GLY A 54 -3.32 -8.97 -5.26
CA GLY A 54 -2.72 -9.14 -6.56
C GLY A 54 -3.77 -9.24 -7.68
N ILE A 55 -3.34 -9.01 -8.92
CA ILE A 55 -4.18 -9.18 -10.11
C ILE A 55 -4.72 -10.63 -10.21
N ASP A 56 -3.95 -11.60 -9.71
CA ASP A 56 -4.31 -13.02 -9.61
C ASP A 56 -5.29 -13.32 -8.46
N GLN A 57 -5.88 -12.31 -7.81
CA GLN A 57 -6.71 -12.45 -6.59
C GLN A 57 -5.97 -13.06 -5.38
N ALA A 58 -4.64 -13.14 -5.44
CA ALA A 58 -3.82 -13.56 -4.32
C ALA A 58 -3.57 -12.37 -3.37
N ALA A 59 -4.05 -12.48 -2.13
CA ALA A 59 -3.76 -11.49 -1.09
C ALA A 59 -2.32 -11.66 -0.59
N ARG A 60 -1.57 -10.55 -0.51
CA ARG A 60 -0.22 -10.51 0.04
C ARG A 60 0.02 -9.26 0.87
N GLN A 61 0.76 -9.45 1.96
CA GLN A 61 1.17 -8.36 2.82
C GLN A 61 2.60 -7.94 2.51
N VAL A 62 2.84 -6.64 2.40
CA VAL A 62 4.17 -6.05 2.24
C VAL A 62 4.42 -5.04 3.35
N THR A 63 5.68 -4.85 3.71
CA THR A 63 6.08 -3.80 4.66
C THR A 63 6.79 -2.70 3.91
N VAL A 64 6.18 -1.52 3.88
CA VAL A 64 6.78 -0.31 3.33
C VAL A 64 7.47 0.46 4.46
N ARG A 65 8.73 0.83 4.23
CA ARG A 65 9.50 1.69 5.13
C ARG A 65 9.80 2.99 4.42
N LYS A 66 9.26 4.09 4.93
CA LYS A 66 9.64 5.43 4.51
C LYS A 66 11.03 5.70 5.08
N ASP A 67 12.03 5.65 4.23
CA ASP A 67 13.36 6.15 4.57
C ASP A 67 13.22 7.66 4.75
N GLU A 68 13.58 8.17 5.93
CA GLU A 68 13.70 9.61 6.13
C GLU A 68 14.85 10.09 5.24
N TYR A 69 14.55 11.05 4.37
CA TYR A 69 15.54 11.77 3.58
C TYR A 69 16.49 12.57 4.49
#